data_AF-A0A849ZHU1-F1
#
_entry.id   AF-A0A849ZHU1-F1
#
_cell.length_a   1.000
_cell.length_b   1.000
_cell.length_c   1.000
_cell.angle_alpha   90.00
_cell.angle_beta   90.00
_cell.angle_gamma   90.00
#
_symmetry.space_group_name_H-M   'P 1'
#
loop_
_entity.id
_entity.type
_entity.pdbx_description
1 polymer ?
#
loop_
_entity_poly.entity_id
_entity_poly.type
_entity_poly.pdbx_seq_one_letter_code
_entity_poly.pdbx_strand_id
1 'polypeptide(L)'
;MTTLQNAAAIAPELGLALLALVVMMLDALGRGRRVIPWLTAGGALAAVAAVPLFAEGKVIFSGALVIDPLAVFFKVFSLLAVGLVALLSL
;
A
#
# COMPACT_ATOMS: atom_id res chain seq x y z
N MET A 1 16.91 -13.25 10.78
CA MET A 1 16.06 -13.21 9.57
C MET A 1 16.90 -12.72 8.41
N THR A 2 16.82 -13.38 7.26
CA THR A 2 17.53 -12.93 6.05
C THR A 2 16.90 -11.64 5.53
N THR A 3 17.68 -10.77 4.89
CA THR A 3 17.22 -9.51 4.28
C THR A 3 16.00 -9.71 3.35
N LEU A 4 15.93 -10.87 2.70
CA LEU A 4 14.82 -11.30 1.85
C LEU A 4 13.49 -11.48 2.60
N GLN A 5 13.51 -12.03 3.82
CA GLN A 5 12.30 -12.18 4.63
C GLN A 5 11.79 -10.82 5.15
N ASN A 6 12.71 -9.92 5.47
CA ASN A 6 12.36 -8.55 5.86
C ASN A 6 11.74 -7.77 4.69
N ALA A 7 12.27 -7.95 3.47
CA ALA A 7 11.74 -7.33 2.26
C ALA A 7 10.34 -7.86 1.91
N ALA A 8 10.07 -9.14 2.13
CA ALA A 8 8.74 -9.71 1.90
C ALA A 8 7.68 -9.11 2.83
N ALA A 9 8.03 -8.79 4.10
CA ALA A 9 7.09 -8.21 5.06
C ALA A 9 6.64 -6.77 4.69
N ILE A 10 7.45 -6.04 3.91
CA ILE A 10 7.13 -4.70 3.38
C ILE A 10 6.70 -4.73 1.91
N ALA A 11 6.47 -5.91 1.32
CA ALA A 11 6.02 -6.05 -0.05
C ALA A 11 4.75 -5.25 -0.39
N PRO A 12 3.70 -5.19 0.46
CA PRO A 12 2.52 -4.38 0.14
C PRO A 12 2.83 -2.87 0.08
N GLU A 13 3.74 -2.36 0.90
CA GLU A 13 4.20 -0.97 0.85
C GLU A 13 4.98 -0.69 -0.44
N LEU A 14 5.87 -1.60 -0.84
CA LEU A 14 6.62 -1.48 -2.10
C LEU A 14 5.69 -1.49 -3.32
N GLY A 15 4.65 -2.34 -3.30
CA GLY A 15 3.63 -2.39 -4.35
C GLY A 15 2.85 -1.08 -4.46
N LEU A 16 2.47 -0.49 -3.33
CA LEU A 16 1.80 0.82 -3.30
C LEU A 16 2.70 1.96 -3.76
N ALA A 17 3.98 1.94 -3.38
CA ALA A 17 4.94 2.95 -3.82
C ALA A 17 5.14 2.89 -5.35
N LEU A 18 5.22 1.70 -5.93
CA LEU A 18 5.27 1.50 -7.38
C LEU A 18 3.98 1.98 -8.06
N LEU A 19 2.82 1.66 -7.51
CA LEU A 19 1.54 2.15 -8.03
C LEU A 19 1.47 3.68 -8.01
N ALA A 20 1.91 4.31 -6.92
CA ALA A 20 1.95 5.77 -6.79
C ALA A 20 2.85 6.40 -7.86
N LEU A 21 4.03 5.81 -8.13
CA LEU A 21 4.90 6.24 -9.23
C LEU A 21 4.21 6.16 -10.60
N VAL A 22 3.51 5.06 -10.88
CA VAL A 22 2.76 4.89 -12.14
C VAL A 22 1.66 5.94 -12.25
N VAL A 23 0.90 6.17 -11.19
CA VAL A 23 -0.16 7.19 -11.14
C VAL A 23 0.42 8.58 -11.37
N MET A 24 1.51 8.95 -10.68
CA MET A 24 2.18 10.24 -10.87
C MET A 24 2.69 10.41 -12.30
N MET A 25 3.22 9.36 -12.91
CA MET A 25 3.70 9.41 -14.28
C MET A 25 2.56 9.59 -15.29
N LEU A 26 1.43 8.91 -15.09
CA LEU A 26 0.22 9.10 -15.91
C LEU A 26 -0.31 10.53 -15.79
N ASP A 27 -0.37 11.06 -14.57
CA ASP A 27 -0.83 12.41 -14.30
C ASP A 27 0.09 13.47 -14.93
N ALA A 28 1.41 13.30 -14.79
CA ALA A 28 2.42 14.18 -15.40
C ALA A 28 2.34 14.20 -16.94
N LEU A 29 1.95 13.08 -17.55
CA LEU A 29 1.72 12.98 -19.00
C LEU A 29 0.35 13.53 -19.43
N GLY A 30 -0.47 14.01 -18.49
CA GLY A 30 -1.85 14.46 -18.73
C GLY A 30 -2.79 13.35 -19.19
N ARG A 31 -2.39 12.08 -19.00
CA ARG A 31 -3.13 10.90 -19.47
C ARG A 31 -3.86 10.26 -18.30
N GLY A 32 -5.06 9.77 -18.56
CA GLY A 32 -5.74 8.91 -17.59
C GLY A 32 -6.35 9.63 -16.40
N ARG A 33 -6.71 10.93 -16.49
CA ARG A 33 -7.52 11.62 -15.44
C ARG A 33 -8.73 10.81 -14.97
N ARG A 34 -9.38 10.10 -15.89
CA ARG A 34 -10.53 9.23 -15.59
C ARG A 34 -10.14 7.85 -15.05
N VAL A 35 -8.90 7.41 -15.26
CA VAL A 35 -8.38 6.08 -14.93
C VAL A 35 -7.58 6.08 -13.61
N ILE A 36 -6.92 7.20 -13.29
CA ILE A 36 -6.12 7.40 -12.08
C ILE A 36 -6.94 7.11 -10.80
N PRO A 37 -8.16 7.65 -10.62
CA PRO A 37 -8.98 7.34 -9.44
C PRO A 37 -9.24 5.84 -9.28
N TRP A 38 -9.55 5.14 -10.39
CA TRP A 38 -9.80 3.70 -10.39
C TRP A 38 -8.54 2.88 -10.12
N LEU A 39 -7.38 3.28 -10.66
CA LEU A 39 -6.10 2.63 -10.38
C LEU A 39 -5.72 2.78 -8.92
N THR A 40 -5.86 3.98 -8.36
CA THR A 40 -5.56 4.26 -6.95
C THR A 40 -6.52 3.50 -6.02
N ALA A 41 -7.83 3.54 -6.28
CA ALA A 41 -8.82 2.81 -5.48
C ALA A 41 -8.63 1.28 -5.60
N GLY A 42 -8.41 0.76 -6.80
CA GLY A 42 -8.17 -0.66 -7.03
C GLY A 42 -6.89 -1.15 -6.37
N GLY A 43 -5.81 -0.37 -6.44
CA GLY A 43 -4.57 -0.69 -5.77
C GLY A 43 -4.64 -0.62 -4.24
N ALA A 44 -5.40 0.34 -3.69
CA ALA A 44 -5.67 0.41 -2.26
C ALA A 44 -6.44 -0.84 -1.78
N LEU A 45 -7.46 -1.28 -2.53
CA LEU A 45 -8.19 -2.51 -2.23
C LEU A 45 -7.32 -3.76 -2.33
N ALA A 46 -6.46 -3.86 -3.35
CA ALA A 46 -5.52 -4.96 -3.50
C ALA A 46 -4.53 -5.03 -2.32
N ALA A 47 -4.04 -3.87 -1.86
CA ALA A 47 -3.17 -3.80 -0.70
C ALA A 47 -3.88 -4.20 0.60
N VAL A 48 -5.14 -3.80 0.80
CA VAL A 48 -5.97 -4.26 1.93
C VAL A 48 -6.14 -5.77 1.92
N ALA A 49 -6.45 -6.36 0.75
CA ALA A 49 -6.58 -7.80 0.60
C ALA A 49 -5.26 -8.56 0.88
N ALA A 50 -4.11 -7.92 0.65
CA ALA A 50 -2.80 -8.50 0.91
C ALA A 50 -2.36 -8.42 2.38
N VAL A 51 -2.96 -7.54 3.21
CA VAL A 51 -2.60 -7.37 4.63
C VAL A 51 -2.56 -8.69 5.44
N PRO A 52 -3.58 -9.57 5.41
CA PRO A 52 -3.56 -10.80 6.22
C PRO A 52 -2.41 -11.76 5.88
N LEU A 53 -1.84 -11.68 4.67
CA LEU A 53 -0.69 -12.51 4.27
C LEU A 53 0.61 -12.10 4.97
N PHE A 54 0.66 -10.89 5.54
CA PHE A 54 1.87 -10.31 6.15
C PHE A 54 1.66 -9.84 7.59
N ALA A 55 0.51 -10.13 8.20
CA ALA A 55 0.13 -9.72 9.55
C ALA A 55 0.76 -10.56 10.68
N GLU A 56 1.82 -11.32 10.39
CA GLU A 56 2.53 -12.08 11.41
C GLU A 56 3.36 -11.13 12.28
N GLY A 57 3.13 -11.18 13.60
CA GLY A 57 3.80 -10.36 14.60
C GLY A 57 5.33 -10.49 14.55
N LYS A 58 5.99 -9.65 13.75
CA LYS A 58 7.42 -9.77 13.44
C LYS A 58 8.12 -8.43 13.66
N VAL A 59 9.25 -8.52 14.35
CA VAL A 59 10.23 -7.44 14.44
C VAL A 59 11.17 -7.58 13.25
N ILE A 60 11.22 -6.57 12.41
CA ILE A 60 11.98 -6.55 11.16
C ILE A 60 12.97 -5.39 11.16
N PHE A 61 13.99 -5.47 10.29
CA PHE A 61 15.08 -4.47 10.19
C PHE A 61 15.78 -4.18 11.52
N SER A 62 16.22 -5.23 12.23
CA SER A 62 16.99 -5.11 13.47
C SER A 62 16.31 -4.28 14.56
N GLY A 63 14.97 -4.31 14.63
CA GLY A 63 14.20 -3.57 15.64
C GLY A 63 13.67 -2.21 15.16
N ALA A 64 13.95 -1.80 13.93
CA ALA A 64 13.47 -0.52 13.41
C ALA A 64 11.95 -0.52 13.11
N LEU A 65 11.37 -1.69 12.80
CA LEU A 65 9.97 -1.84 12.49
C LEU A 65 9.38 -3.03 13.25
N VAL A 66 8.24 -2.79 13.88
CA VAL A 66 7.45 -3.81 14.56
C VAL A 66 6.10 -3.89 13.84
N ILE A 67 5.78 -5.06 13.31
CA ILE A 67 4.44 -5.35 12.78
C ILE A 67 3.65 -5.94 13.94
N ASP A 68 2.78 -5.15 14.55
CA ASP A 68 1.84 -5.56 15.58
C ASP A 68 0.39 -5.39 15.09
N PRO A 69 -0.61 -5.98 15.78
CA PRO A 69 -2.01 -5.85 15.38
C PRO A 69 -2.49 -4.39 15.25
N LEU A 70 -1.88 -3.48 16.02
CA LEU A 70 -2.17 -2.04 15.94
C LEU A 70 -1.62 -1.41 14.66
N ALA A 71 -0.37 -1.68 14.27
CA ALA A 71 0.19 -1.24 13.00
C ALA A 71 -0.62 -1.79 11.81
N VAL A 72 -1.06 -3.04 11.89
CA VAL A 72 -1.93 -3.66 10.88
C VAL A 72 -3.27 -2.92 10.77
N PHE A 73 -3.90 -2.59 11.89
CA PHE A 73 -5.14 -1.81 11.91
C PHE A 73 -4.97 -0.45 11.22
N PHE A 74 -3.93 0.31 11.59
CA PHE A 74 -3.66 1.61 10.98
C PHE A 74 -3.37 1.50 9.48
N LYS A 75 -2.65 0.45 9.06
CA LYS A 75 -2.37 0.20 7.64
C LYS A 75 -3.65 0.00 6.84
N VAL A 76 -4.57 -0.84 7.32
CA VAL A 76 -5.87 -1.04 6.68
C VAL A 76 -6.69 0.25 6.67
N PHE A 77 -6.77 0.94 7.81
CA PHE A 77 -7.54 2.17 7.95
C PHE A 77 -7.05 3.26 6.98
N SER A 78 -5.74 3.49 6.91
CA SER A 78 -5.13 4.45 5.98
C SER A 78 -5.38 4.08 4.52
N LEU A 79 -5.32 2.80 4.15
CA LEU A 79 -5.59 2.37 2.78
C LEU A 79 -7.04 2.57 2.38
N LEU A 80 -7.99 2.30 3.27
CA LEU A 80 -9.40 2.57 3.03
C LEU A 80 -9.66 4.07 2.90
N ALA A 81 -9.01 4.90 3.72
CA ALA A 81 -9.12 6.36 3.62
C ALA A 81 -8.58 6.87 2.26
N VAL A 82 -7.41 6.38 1.83
CA VAL A 82 -6.83 6.73 0.51
C VAL A 82 -7.75 6.29 -0.62
N GLY A 83 -8.29 5.07 -0.57
CA GLY A 83 -9.24 4.58 -1.57
C GLY A 83 -10.52 5.42 -1.63
N LEU A 84 -11.05 5.83 -0.47
CA LEU A 84 -12.24 6.68 -0.39
C LEU A 84 -11.96 8.08 -0.97
N VAL A 85 -10.83 8.70 -0.62
CA VAL A 85 -10.44 10.02 -1.17
C VAL A 85 -10.26 9.93 -2.69
N ALA A 86 -9.65 8.87 -3.20
CA ALA A 86 -9.52 8.64 -4.63
C ALA A 86 -10.91 8.54 -5.31
N LEU A 87 -11.87 7.83 -4.71
CA LEU A 87 -13.22 7.72 -5.25
C LEU A 87 -14.00 9.05 -5.20
N LEU A 88 -13.78 9.88 -4.18
CA LEU A 88 -14.39 11.21 -4.08
C LEU A 88 -13.82 12.21 -5.10
N SER A 89 -12.68 11.90 -5.72
CA SER A 89 -12.04 12.75 -6.73
C SER A 89 -12.51 12.48 -8.17
N LEU A 90 -13.42 11.52 -8.37
CA LEU A 90 -14.11 11.22 -9.65
C LEU A 90 -15.09 12.33 -10.05
#